data_AF-A0A5B0RG70-F1
#
_entry.id   AF-A0A5B0RG70-F1
#
_cell.length_a   1.000
_cell.length_b   1.000
_cell.length_c   1.000
_cell.angle_alpha   90.00
_cell.angle_beta   90.00
_cell.angle_gamma   90.00
#
_symmetry.space_group_name_H-M   'P 1'
#
loop_
_entity.id
_entity.type
_entity.pdbx_description
1 polymer ?
#
loop_
_entity_poly.entity_id
_entity_poly.type
_entity_poly.pdbx_seq_one_letter_code
_entity_poly.pdbx_strand_id
1 'polypeptide(L)'
;MIRFKDGKPMYVTPEAHGGQVMLGNSAFKYEVLERVNGRPVVYSANGTHGMYPQAGQQNYTGLPVAIYDVTDRGHLWDPKLNFKSFFFSNENGFSYTADTPVQQQDPQKLGWLKFLGYWGDQKLEPSNPHQTCIGPMCFYEGGPLGPQSKSLSRGWICGSSDCKPESSLPTILRPGGQRYNSPYSSSSTTRSQYSFSGLILRSLISYVAIHILFFNSF
;
A
#
# COMPACT_ATOMS: atom_id res chain seq x y z
N MET A 1 2.22 10.77 1.70
CA MET A 1 2.34 12.26 1.61
C MET A 1 3.28 12.63 0.46
N ILE A 2 3.00 13.73 -0.24
CA ILE A 2 3.96 14.39 -1.16
C ILE A 2 4.20 15.81 -0.63
N ARG A 3 5.45 16.26 -0.60
CA ARG A 3 5.80 17.64 -0.22
C ARG A 3 6.22 18.45 -1.43
N PHE A 4 5.63 19.64 -1.53
CA PHE A 4 5.94 20.62 -2.55
C PHE A 4 6.81 21.74 -1.97
N LYS A 5 7.65 22.32 -2.83
CA LYS A 5 8.35 23.59 -2.59
C LYS A 5 8.28 24.40 -3.89
N ASP A 6 7.87 25.66 -3.82
CA ASP A 6 7.79 26.56 -4.98
C ASP A 6 6.98 25.94 -6.16
N GLY A 7 5.86 25.28 -5.83
CA GLY A 7 5.00 24.57 -6.78
C GLY A 7 5.54 23.22 -7.31
N LYS A 8 6.77 22.83 -6.99
CA LYS A 8 7.41 21.60 -7.47
C LYS A 8 7.38 20.49 -6.40
N PRO A 9 7.05 19.25 -6.74
CA PRO A 9 7.10 18.14 -5.78
C PRO A 9 8.56 17.73 -5.54
N MET A 10 8.97 17.74 -4.27
CA MET A 10 10.36 17.50 -3.85
C MET A 10 10.56 16.11 -3.26
N TYR A 11 9.62 15.68 -2.42
CA TYR A 11 9.74 14.45 -1.63
C TYR A 11 8.42 13.70 -1.53
N VAL A 12 8.50 12.38 -1.39
CA VAL A 12 7.36 11.49 -1.13
C VAL A 12 7.65 10.67 0.12
N THR A 13 6.72 10.65 1.06
CA THR A 13 6.71 9.74 2.22
C THR A 13 5.57 8.74 1.98
N PRO A 14 5.87 7.50 1.54
CA PRO A 14 4.87 6.45 1.39
C PRO A 14 4.25 6.08 2.75
N GLU A 15 3.05 5.51 2.73
CA GLU A 15 2.39 4.96 3.94
C GLU A 15 2.76 3.48 4.09
N ALA A 16 4.03 3.21 4.37
CA ALA A 16 4.57 1.87 4.47
C ALA A 16 4.37 1.29 5.87
N HIS A 17 4.13 -0.02 6.00
CA HIS A 17 4.34 -0.70 7.27
C HIS A 17 5.82 -0.61 7.67
N GLY A 18 6.07 -0.29 8.94
CA GLY A 18 7.40 -0.31 9.51
C GLY A 18 7.44 0.23 10.93
N GLY A 19 8.19 -0.45 11.80
CA GLY A 19 8.70 0.18 13.01
C GLY A 19 9.81 1.19 12.71
N GLN A 20 10.54 1.59 13.75
CA GLN A 20 11.61 2.59 13.77
C GLN A 20 12.69 2.49 12.65
N VAL A 21 12.83 1.33 11.98
CA VAL A 21 14.12 0.90 11.40
C VAL A 21 14.19 0.85 9.86
N MET A 22 13.10 0.64 9.10
CA MET A 22 13.25 0.36 7.65
C MET A 22 12.50 1.30 6.68
N LEU A 23 11.22 1.64 6.91
CA LEU A 23 10.48 2.55 6.01
C LEU A 23 9.46 3.48 6.68
N GLY A 24 9.01 3.21 7.91
CA GLY A 24 7.87 3.94 8.52
C GLY A 24 8.08 5.45 8.69
N ASN A 25 9.34 5.89 8.81
CA ASN A 25 9.71 7.31 8.86
C ASN A 25 10.46 7.79 7.60
N SER A 26 10.70 6.92 6.62
CA SER A 26 11.58 7.24 5.48
C SER A 26 10.85 8.08 4.42
N ALA A 27 11.43 9.24 4.09
CA ALA A 27 11.03 10.03 2.94
C ALA A 27 12.00 9.78 1.78
N PHE A 28 11.50 9.82 0.55
CA PHE A 28 12.26 9.65 -0.68
C PHE A 28 12.25 10.94 -1.50
N LYS A 29 13.32 11.23 -2.23
CA LYS A 29 13.26 12.27 -3.27
C LYS A 29 12.24 11.90 -4.34
N TYR A 30 11.44 12.85 -4.79
CA TYR A 30 10.40 12.61 -5.81
C TYR A 30 10.98 12.05 -7.11
N GLU A 31 12.21 12.43 -7.47
CA GLU A 31 12.90 11.96 -8.67
C GLU A 31 13.29 10.48 -8.66
N VAL A 32 13.41 9.84 -7.49
CA VAL A 32 13.87 8.44 -7.38
C VAL A 32 12.74 7.41 -7.47
N LEU A 33 11.48 7.85 -7.41
CA LEU A 33 10.32 6.98 -7.66
C LEU A 33 10.16 6.71 -9.16
N GLU A 34 9.58 5.55 -9.49
CA GLU A 34 9.05 5.29 -10.83
C GLU A 34 8.04 6.39 -11.21
N ARG A 35 8.07 6.83 -12.47
CA ARG A 35 7.24 7.92 -12.96
C ARG A 35 6.56 7.55 -14.27
N VAL A 36 5.24 7.69 -14.31
CA VAL A 36 4.42 7.54 -15.52
C VAL A 36 3.85 8.90 -15.86
N ASN A 37 4.08 9.37 -17.09
CA ASN A 37 3.64 10.70 -17.56
C ASN A 37 4.00 11.84 -16.59
N GLY A 38 5.20 11.79 -16.00
CA GLY A 38 5.73 12.79 -15.06
C GLY A 38 5.21 12.70 -13.61
N ARG A 39 4.25 11.82 -13.33
CA ARG A 39 3.64 11.62 -12.00
C ARG A 39 4.26 10.42 -11.29
N PRO A 40 4.35 10.40 -9.95
CA PRO A 40 5.02 9.33 -9.23
C PRO A 40 4.10 8.10 -9.17
N VAL A 41 4.69 6.92 -9.24
CA VAL A 41 4.02 5.65 -8.97
C VAL A 41 4.40 5.21 -7.56
N VAL A 42 3.40 4.74 -6.81
CA VAL A 42 3.56 4.04 -5.53
C VAL A 42 2.78 2.75 -5.61
N TYR A 43 3.24 1.72 -4.90
CA TYR A 43 2.75 0.36 -5.03
C TYR A 43 2.00 -0.04 -3.76
N SER A 44 0.73 -0.41 -3.92
CA SER A 44 -0.08 -0.95 -2.82
C SER A 44 0.34 -2.38 -2.54
N ALA A 45 0.38 -2.73 -1.26
CA ALA A 45 0.59 -4.09 -0.79
C ALA A 45 -0.66 -4.95 -0.99
N ASN A 46 -0.46 -6.21 -1.35
CA ASN A 46 -1.53 -7.17 -1.48
C ASN A 46 -2.07 -7.55 -0.09
N GLY A 47 -3.37 -7.30 0.15
CA GLY A 47 -4.05 -7.64 1.40
C GLY A 47 -3.79 -6.71 2.58
N THR A 48 -3.07 -5.59 2.41
CA THR A 48 -2.81 -4.60 3.47
C THR A 48 -3.02 -3.17 2.95
N HIS A 49 -2.93 -2.16 3.84
CA HIS A 49 -2.95 -0.75 3.44
C HIS A 49 -1.57 -0.17 3.07
N GLY A 50 -0.52 -1.00 3.09
CA GLY A 50 0.85 -0.55 2.91
C GLY A 50 1.11 0.01 1.50
N MET A 51 1.70 1.20 1.43
CA MET A 51 2.08 1.88 0.19
C MET A 51 3.59 2.06 0.14
N TYR A 52 4.22 1.60 -0.94
CA TYR A 52 5.68 1.49 -1.06
C TYR A 52 6.23 2.21 -2.31
N PRO A 53 7.52 2.61 -2.32
CA PRO A 53 8.10 3.36 -3.44
C PRO A 53 8.55 2.46 -4.62
N GLN A 54 8.53 1.13 -4.47
CA GLN A 54 8.82 0.17 -5.54
C GLN A 54 8.05 -1.14 -5.37
N ALA A 55 7.94 -1.91 -6.47
CA ALA A 55 7.43 -3.28 -6.47
C ALA A 55 8.40 -4.27 -5.79
N GLY A 56 7.88 -5.35 -5.20
CA GLY A 56 8.65 -6.46 -4.61
C GLY A 56 8.24 -6.80 -3.18
N GLN A 57 9.05 -7.64 -2.54
CA GLN A 57 8.88 -8.01 -1.13
C GLN A 57 9.39 -6.89 -0.21
N GLN A 58 8.52 -6.36 0.64
CA GLN A 58 8.78 -5.23 1.51
C GLN A 58 8.96 -5.72 2.95
N ASN A 59 10.19 -6.04 3.33
CA ASN A 59 10.50 -6.53 4.67
C ASN A 59 10.43 -5.39 5.70
N TYR A 60 9.65 -5.55 6.77
CA TYR A 60 9.68 -4.67 7.93
C TYR A 60 10.25 -5.40 9.14
N THR A 61 11.37 -4.87 9.66
CA THR A 61 12.12 -5.45 10.77
C THR A 61 11.66 -4.90 12.13
N GLY A 62 11.92 -5.64 13.21
CA GLY A 62 11.62 -5.23 14.59
C GLY A 62 10.48 -6.02 15.25
N LEU A 63 9.96 -7.04 14.58
CA LEU A 63 9.03 -8.02 15.16
C LEU A 63 9.77 -9.34 15.48
N PRO A 64 9.28 -10.17 16.43
CA PRO A 64 9.88 -11.47 16.74
C PRO A 64 9.82 -12.49 15.59
N VAL A 65 9.00 -12.22 14.58
CA VAL A 65 8.82 -13.02 13.37
C VAL A 65 9.07 -12.14 12.14
N ALA A 66 9.64 -12.72 11.08
CA ALA A 66 9.83 -12.03 9.81
C ALA A 66 8.47 -11.90 9.10
N ILE A 67 7.95 -10.68 9.04
CA ILE A 67 6.74 -10.34 8.27
C ILE A 67 7.12 -9.35 7.17
N TYR A 68 6.46 -9.46 6.04
CA TYR A 68 6.69 -8.63 4.87
C TYR A 68 5.39 -8.40 4.13
N ASP A 69 5.29 -7.22 3.51
CA ASP A 69 4.26 -6.96 2.51
C ASP A 69 4.78 -7.42 1.13
N VAL A 70 3.86 -7.71 0.20
CA VAL A 70 4.19 -7.99 -1.20
C VAL A 70 3.50 -6.97 -2.08
N THR A 71 4.26 -6.27 -2.90
CA THR A 71 3.76 -5.31 -3.89
C THR A 71 4.17 -5.76 -5.29
N ASP A 72 3.32 -5.48 -6.29
CA ASP A 72 3.65 -5.65 -7.70
C ASP A 72 3.11 -4.46 -8.53
N ARG A 73 3.39 -4.44 -9.84
CA ARG A 73 2.98 -3.36 -10.74
C ARG A 73 1.47 -3.33 -11.01
N GLY A 74 0.78 -4.46 -10.86
CA GLY A 74 -0.66 -4.62 -10.95
C GLY A 74 -1.33 -3.90 -12.11
N HIS A 75 -2.52 -3.37 -11.83
CA HIS A 75 -3.17 -2.37 -12.66
C HIS A 75 -2.85 -0.97 -12.13
N LEU A 76 -2.50 -0.04 -13.02
CA LEU A 76 -2.29 1.35 -12.65
C LEU A 76 -3.63 2.02 -12.32
N TRP A 77 -3.86 2.33 -11.05
CA TRP A 77 -4.96 3.19 -10.62
C TRP A 77 -4.52 4.66 -10.68
N ASP A 78 -5.20 5.46 -11.52
CA ASP A 78 -5.00 6.91 -11.55
C ASP A 78 -6.07 7.63 -10.72
N PRO A 79 -5.74 8.14 -9.51
CA PRO A 79 -6.71 8.84 -8.67
C PRO A 79 -7.23 10.14 -9.31
N LYS A 80 -6.52 10.77 -10.28
CA LYS A 80 -7.05 11.99 -10.95
C LYS A 80 -8.36 11.77 -11.69
N LEU A 81 -8.67 10.52 -12.06
CA LEU A 81 -9.90 10.19 -12.78
C LEU A 81 -11.12 10.14 -11.85
N ASN A 82 -10.92 9.88 -10.55
CA ASN A 82 -11.98 9.87 -9.54
C ASN A 82 -11.38 10.03 -8.14
N PHE A 83 -11.37 11.27 -7.64
CA PHE A 83 -10.94 11.59 -6.27
C PHE A 83 -11.81 12.71 -5.68
N LYS A 84 -11.78 12.81 -4.35
CA LYS A 84 -12.18 14.01 -3.62
C LYS A 84 -10.93 14.53 -2.92
N SER A 85 -10.64 15.83 -3.06
CA SER A 85 -9.56 16.47 -2.32
C SER A 85 -10.10 17.58 -1.42
N PHE A 86 -9.35 17.84 -0.35
CA PHE A 86 -9.68 18.81 0.69
C PHE A 86 -8.40 19.52 1.09
N PHE A 87 -8.47 20.82 1.35
CA PHE A 87 -7.39 21.55 1.98
C PHE A 87 -7.49 21.43 3.50
N PHE A 88 -6.34 21.51 4.16
CA PHE A 88 -6.23 21.70 5.60
C PHE A 88 -5.21 22.81 5.87
N SER A 89 -5.54 23.71 6.78
CA SER A 89 -4.66 24.75 7.31
C SER A 89 -4.79 24.79 8.84
N ASN A 90 -3.76 25.25 9.56
CA ASN A 90 -3.86 25.37 11.02
C ASN A 90 -4.85 26.48 11.41
N GLU A 91 -4.97 27.49 10.54
CA GLU A 91 -5.70 28.73 10.77
C GLU A 91 -7.21 28.56 10.51
N ASN A 92 -7.57 27.85 9.43
CA ASN A 92 -8.96 27.71 8.98
C ASN A 92 -9.49 26.27 9.04
N GLY A 93 -8.65 25.30 9.42
CA GLY A 93 -9.00 23.88 9.42
C GLY A 93 -9.24 23.33 8.01
N PHE A 94 -10.21 22.42 7.88
CA PHE A 94 -10.57 21.78 6.61
C PHE A 94 -11.48 22.64 5.73
N SER A 95 -11.18 22.69 4.45
CA SER A 95 -12.00 23.32 3.40
C SER A 95 -11.97 22.49 2.10
N TYR A 96 -12.85 22.83 1.15
CA TYR A 96 -12.83 22.25 -0.18
C TYR A 96 -11.69 22.81 -1.02
N THR A 97 -11.19 22.01 -1.94
CA THR A 97 -10.24 22.44 -2.97
C THR A 97 -10.94 23.08 -4.16
N ALA A 98 -10.19 23.82 -4.98
CA ALA A 98 -10.71 24.55 -6.14
C ALA A 98 -11.28 23.65 -7.25
N ASP A 99 -10.92 22.36 -7.29
CA ASP A 99 -11.49 21.35 -8.18
C ASP A 99 -12.91 20.89 -7.76
N THR A 100 -13.36 21.17 -6.54
CA THR A 100 -14.76 20.89 -6.14
C THR A 100 -15.68 22.04 -6.60
N PRO A 101 -16.71 21.80 -7.43
CA PRO A 101 -17.64 22.84 -7.87
C PRO A 101 -18.30 23.55 -6.69
N VAL A 102 -18.40 24.88 -6.73
CA VAL A 102 -18.90 25.73 -5.62
C VAL A 102 -20.27 25.27 -5.11
N GLN A 103 -21.18 24.85 -6.00
CA GLN A 103 -22.51 24.37 -5.66
C GLN A 103 -22.53 23.04 -4.88
N GLN A 104 -21.40 22.32 -4.87
CA GLN A 104 -21.20 21.08 -4.10
C GLN A 104 -20.43 21.30 -2.78
N GLN A 105 -19.91 22.52 -2.55
CA GLN A 105 -19.16 22.85 -1.34
C GLN A 105 -20.12 23.17 -0.20
N ASP A 106 -20.10 22.34 0.85
CA ASP A 106 -20.88 22.51 2.06
C ASP A 106 -20.00 22.29 3.30
N PRO A 107 -19.55 23.34 4.00
CA PRO A 107 -18.69 23.21 5.18
C PRO A 107 -19.27 22.35 6.30
N GLN A 108 -20.60 22.16 6.37
CA GLN A 108 -21.24 21.29 7.35
C GLN A 108 -21.00 19.81 7.02
N LYS A 109 -20.89 19.46 5.74
CA LYS A 109 -20.55 18.10 5.26
C LYS A 109 -19.07 17.71 5.46
N LEU A 110 -18.23 18.61 5.98
CA LEU A 110 -16.83 18.33 6.35
C LEU A 110 -16.69 17.75 7.77
N GLY A 111 -17.79 17.52 8.50
CA GLY A 111 -17.76 17.03 9.89
C GLY A 111 -16.98 15.72 10.09
N TRP A 112 -16.98 14.82 9.10
CA TRP A 112 -16.25 13.55 9.17
C TRP A 112 -14.72 13.75 9.18
N LEU A 113 -14.17 14.70 8.43
CA LEU A 113 -12.74 15.04 8.47
C LEU A 113 -12.31 15.52 9.86
N LYS A 114 -13.23 16.15 10.58
CA LYS A 114 -13.06 16.72 11.93
C LYS A 114 -13.34 15.71 13.06
N PHE A 115 -13.76 14.48 12.74
CA PHE A 115 -14.05 13.48 13.75
C PHE A 115 -12.77 13.02 14.45
N LEU A 116 -12.68 13.29 15.76
CA LEU A 116 -11.50 13.00 16.58
C LEU A 116 -11.47 11.58 17.16
N GLY A 117 -12.55 10.80 16.99
CA GLY A 117 -12.62 9.42 17.45
C GLY A 117 -11.94 8.42 16.50
N TYR A 118 -12.14 7.13 16.81
CA TYR A 118 -11.65 6.01 16.03
C TYR A 118 -12.60 5.64 14.89
N TRP A 119 -12.05 5.30 13.73
CA TRP A 119 -12.78 4.96 12.51
C TRP A 119 -12.86 3.45 12.32
N GLY A 120 -14.03 2.87 12.53
CA GLY A 120 -14.26 1.43 12.52
C GLY A 120 -14.47 0.88 13.92
N ASP A 121 -14.47 -0.44 14.03
CA ASP A 121 -14.84 -1.12 15.27
C ASP A 121 -13.74 -1.08 16.34
N GLN A 122 -14.15 -1.36 17.58
CA GLN A 122 -13.22 -1.58 18.68
C GLN A 122 -12.56 -2.96 18.56
N LYS A 123 -11.28 -3.04 18.92
CA LYS A 123 -10.53 -4.28 19.08
C LYS A 123 -11.32 -5.29 19.92
N LEU A 124 -11.50 -6.52 19.41
CA LEU A 124 -12.14 -7.57 20.20
C LEU A 124 -11.23 -7.98 21.37
N GLU A 125 -11.85 -8.22 22.54
CA GLU A 125 -11.13 -8.70 23.72
C GLU A 125 -10.40 -10.03 23.45
N PRO A 126 -9.21 -10.27 24.05
CA PRO A 126 -8.44 -11.50 23.81
C PRO A 126 -9.15 -12.81 24.18
N SER A 127 -10.21 -12.74 24.99
CA SER A 127 -11.06 -13.89 25.38
C SER A 127 -12.17 -14.21 24.37
N ASN A 128 -12.38 -13.37 23.35
CA ASN A 128 -13.39 -13.59 22.33
C ASN A 128 -12.98 -14.78 21.43
N PRO A 129 -13.85 -15.80 21.21
CA PRO A 129 -13.49 -16.99 20.45
C PRO A 129 -13.20 -16.73 18.96
N HIS A 130 -13.55 -15.56 18.43
CA HIS A 130 -13.23 -15.13 17.07
C HIS A 130 -11.96 -14.26 17.00
N GLN A 131 -11.37 -13.87 18.13
CA GLN A 131 -10.13 -13.10 18.17
C GLN A 131 -8.93 -14.06 18.16
N THR A 132 -7.91 -13.72 17.36
CA THR A 132 -6.61 -14.43 17.38
C THR A 132 -5.51 -13.39 17.47
N CYS A 133 -4.54 -13.60 18.36
CA CYS A 133 -3.44 -12.68 18.58
C CYS A 133 -2.08 -13.40 18.61
N ILE A 134 -1.06 -12.73 18.07
CA ILE A 134 0.34 -13.12 18.14
C ILE A 134 1.09 -11.99 18.85
N GLY A 135 1.34 -12.17 20.14
CA GLY A 135 1.87 -11.10 21.00
C GLY A 135 0.90 -9.90 21.06
N PRO A 136 1.34 -8.66 20.81
CA PRO A 136 0.46 -7.48 20.84
C PRO A 136 -0.45 -7.35 19.61
N MET A 137 -0.18 -8.11 18.55
CA MET A 137 -0.83 -8.01 17.24
C MET A 137 -2.03 -8.96 17.19
N CYS A 138 -3.23 -8.45 16.94
CA CYS A 138 -4.45 -9.24 16.83
C CYS A 138 -5.05 -9.18 15.42
N PHE A 139 -5.93 -10.13 15.11
CA PHE A 139 -6.61 -10.19 13.81
C PHE A 139 -7.64 -9.06 13.68
N TYR A 140 -8.46 -8.84 14.72
CA TYR A 140 -9.33 -7.68 14.82
C TYR A 140 -8.66 -6.61 15.69
N GLU A 141 -8.05 -5.61 15.06
CA GLU A 141 -7.52 -4.41 15.72
C GLU A 141 -8.55 -3.27 15.77
N GLY A 142 -8.31 -2.30 16.66
CA GLY A 142 -9.13 -1.10 16.72
C GLY A 142 -8.92 -0.19 15.50
N GLY A 143 -10.01 0.43 15.04
CA GLY A 143 -9.95 1.43 13.96
C GLY A 143 -8.97 2.58 14.23
N PRO A 144 -8.37 3.23 13.20
CA PRO A 144 -7.45 4.35 13.40
C PRO A 144 -8.16 5.64 13.84
N LEU A 145 -7.44 6.54 14.52
CA LEU A 145 -7.91 7.92 14.73
C LEU A 145 -8.19 8.64 13.40
N GLY A 146 -9.18 9.53 13.41
CA GLY A 146 -9.65 10.24 12.22
C GLY A 146 -8.66 11.21 11.56
N PRO A 147 -9.03 11.77 10.38
CA PRO A 147 -8.11 12.50 9.52
C PRO A 147 -7.41 13.68 10.19
N GLN A 148 -8.11 14.44 11.04
CA GLN A 148 -7.52 15.58 11.77
C GLN A 148 -6.33 15.18 12.66
N SER A 149 -6.32 13.95 13.19
CA SER A 149 -5.27 13.44 14.07
C SER A 149 -3.99 13.01 13.33
N LYS A 150 -3.97 13.05 11.99
CA LYS A 150 -2.87 12.50 11.15
C LYS A 150 -1.68 13.46 10.93
N SER A 151 -1.36 14.30 11.94
CA SER A 151 -0.24 15.26 11.92
C SER A 151 -0.15 16.06 10.60
N LEU A 152 -1.29 16.62 10.18
CA LEU A 152 -1.46 17.21 8.84
C LEU A 152 -0.56 18.43 8.61
N SER A 153 -0.24 19.18 9.67
CA SER A 153 0.62 20.36 9.66
C SER A 153 2.08 20.08 10.06
N ARG A 154 2.55 18.83 9.97
CA ARG A 154 3.92 18.46 10.35
C ARG A 154 4.99 19.26 9.57
N GLY A 155 5.87 19.91 10.31
CA GLY A 155 7.03 20.62 9.75
C GLY A 155 8.00 19.70 9.02
N TRP A 156 8.18 18.47 9.49
CA TRP A 156 9.15 17.51 8.94
C TRP A 156 8.54 16.55 7.90
N ILE A 157 9.38 16.10 6.97
CA ILE A 157 8.97 15.16 5.90
C ILE A 157 8.88 13.71 6.41
N CYS A 158 9.72 13.37 7.39
CA CYS A 158 9.91 12.03 7.96
C CYS A 158 9.01 11.71 9.16
N GLY A 159 7.86 12.40 9.27
CA GLY A 159 6.94 12.25 10.39
C GLY A 159 7.27 13.19 11.55
N SER A 160 7.74 12.64 12.67
CA SER A 160 7.93 13.36 13.94
C SER A 160 9.28 14.06 14.10
N SER A 161 10.31 13.63 13.38
CA SER A 161 11.65 14.23 13.40
C SER A 161 12.08 14.68 12.00
N ASP A 162 13.11 15.54 11.95
CA ASP A 162 13.85 15.74 10.70
C ASP A 162 14.56 14.43 10.31
N CYS A 163 14.71 14.19 9.01
CA CYS A 163 15.56 13.16 8.47
C CYS A 163 15.95 13.49 7.02
N LYS A 164 17.10 13.00 6.57
CA LYS A 164 17.59 13.22 5.21
C LYS A 164 16.78 12.34 4.23
N PRO A 165 16.06 12.92 3.24
CA PRO A 165 15.32 12.11 2.29
C PRO A 165 16.24 11.26 1.39
N GLU A 166 15.81 10.02 1.18
CA GLU A 166 16.58 9.02 0.47
C GLU A 166 16.79 9.37 -1.00
N SER A 167 18.03 9.17 -1.46
CA SER A 167 18.50 9.46 -2.82
C SER A 167 18.53 8.22 -3.71
N SER A 168 18.07 7.08 -3.20
CA SER A 168 17.99 5.80 -3.89
C SER A 168 16.92 4.95 -3.23
N LEU A 169 16.27 4.06 -3.99
CA LEU A 169 15.34 3.09 -3.42
C LEU A 169 16.12 1.95 -2.74
N PRO A 170 15.58 1.32 -1.67
CA PRO A 170 16.24 0.22 -0.99
C PRO A 170 16.43 -0.98 -1.92
N THR A 171 17.47 -1.80 -1.71
CA THR A 171 17.62 -3.03 -2.50
C THR A 171 16.72 -4.14 -1.94
N ILE A 172 15.63 -4.47 -2.64
CA ILE A 172 14.83 -5.66 -2.32
C ILE A 172 15.58 -6.91 -2.79
N LEU A 173 16.02 -7.70 -1.82
CA LEU A 173 16.59 -9.02 -2.01
C LEU A 173 15.51 -10.08 -1.83
N ARG A 174 15.47 -11.06 -2.73
CA ARG A 174 14.77 -12.32 -2.47
C ARG A 174 15.50 -13.13 -1.39
N PRO A 175 14.83 -14.08 -0.70
CA PRO A 175 15.51 -15.24 -0.14
C PRO A 175 16.39 -15.87 -1.23
N GLY A 176 17.71 -15.95 -1.01
CA GLY A 176 18.68 -16.34 -2.05
C GLY A 176 19.44 -15.19 -2.74
N GLY A 177 19.29 -13.94 -2.31
CA GLY A 177 20.23 -12.85 -2.63
C GLY A 177 20.11 -12.21 -4.02
N GLN A 178 19.18 -12.64 -4.85
CA GLN A 178 18.91 -11.98 -6.14
C GLN A 178 18.04 -10.73 -5.96
N ARG A 179 18.39 -9.64 -6.67
CA ARG A 179 17.54 -8.43 -6.77
C ARG A 179 16.23 -8.76 -7.47
N TYR A 180 15.14 -8.15 -7.02
CA TYR A 180 13.86 -8.21 -7.76
C TYR A 180 13.93 -7.37 -9.05
N ASN A 181 14.30 -8.02 -10.16
CA ASN A 181 14.04 -7.48 -11.49
C ASN A 181 12.55 -7.70 -11.80
N SER A 182 11.77 -6.63 -11.91
CA SER A 182 10.37 -6.75 -12.34
C SER A 182 10.32 -7.26 -13.78
N PRO A 183 9.64 -8.38 -14.08
CA PRO A 183 9.56 -8.93 -15.43
C PRO A 183 8.79 -8.03 -16.42
N TYR A 184 8.18 -6.94 -15.96
CA TYR A 184 7.48 -5.95 -16.77
C TYR A 184 8.31 -4.68 -17.04
N SER A 185 9.64 -4.77 -16.95
CA SER A 185 10.56 -3.66 -17.24
C SER A 185 10.73 -3.35 -18.74
N SER A 186 9.62 -2.98 -19.40
CA SER A 186 9.52 -2.39 -20.75
C SER A 186 10.08 -3.16 -21.98
N SER A 187 9.45 -2.90 -23.14
CA SER A 187 9.82 -3.28 -24.52
C SER A 187 9.75 -4.76 -24.96
N SER A 188 8.53 -5.22 -25.28
CA SER A 188 8.23 -5.79 -26.62
C SER A 188 6.75 -6.12 -26.79
N THR A 189 6.06 -5.38 -27.67
CA THR A 189 4.79 -5.83 -28.25
C THR A 189 5.08 -6.82 -29.38
N THR A 190 5.47 -8.05 -29.04
CA THR A 190 5.54 -9.16 -30.00
C THR A 190 4.42 -10.15 -29.73
N ARG A 191 3.27 -9.86 -30.35
CA ARG A 191 2.17 -10.82 -30.58
C ARG A 191 2.67 -11.90 -31.54
N SER A 192 3.50 -12.83 -31.06
CA SER A 192 3.90 -14.00 -31.83
C SER A 192 2.77 -15.04 -31.78
N GLN A 193 2.30 -15.44 -32.96
CA GLN A 193 1.26 -16.45 -33.10
C GLN A 193 1.83 -17.83 -32.75
N TYR A 194 1.27 -18.50 -31.76
CA TYR A 194 1.47 -19.95 -31.63
C TYR A 194 0.43 -20.68 -32.49
N SER A 195 0.90 -21.11 -33.66
CA SER A 195 0.19 -22.01 -34.56
C SER A 195 -0.18 -23.31 -33.85
N PHE A 196 -1.31 -23.89 -34.26
CA PHE A 196 -1.59 -25.29 -34.02
C PHE A 196 -0.47 -26.18 -34.57
N SER A 197 -0.05 -27.15 -33.77
CA SER A 197 0.43 -28.46 -34.24
C SER A 197 0.18 -29.50 -33.16
N GLY A 198 -0.94 -30.19 -33.25
CA GLY A 198 -1.16 -31.39 -32.45
C GLY A 198 -0.39 -32.56 -33.07
N LEU A 199 0.24 -33.39 -32.25
CA LEU A 199 0.45 -34.80 -32.59
C LEU A 199 0.56 -35.66 -31.32
N ILE A 200 -0.30 -36.66 -31.32
CA ILE A 200 -0.59 -37.64 -30.28
C ILE A 200 0.64 -38.47 -29.90
N LEU A 201 0.81 -38.76 -28.60
CA LEU A 201 1.17 -40.12 -28.18
C LEU A 201 0.50 -40.51 -26.86
N ARG A 202 -0.19 -41.65 -26.86
CA ARG A 202 -0.84 -42.28 -25.70
C ARG A 202 -0.07 -43.55 -25.31
N SER A 203 0.20 -43.72 -24.01
CA SER A 203 0.05 -44.97 -23.22
C SER A 203 0.56 -44.67 -21.80
N LEU A 204 -0.22 -44.73 -20.73
CA LEU A 204 -0.92 -45.88 -20.08
C LEU A 204 -0.01 -46.78 -19.23
N ILE A 205 -0.62 -47.29 -18.13
CA ILE A 205 -0.13 -48.19 -17.06
C ILE A 205 0.47 -47.45 -15.83
N SER A 206 0.07 -47.68 -14.56
CA SER A 206 -1.21 -48.23 -14.01
C SER A 206 -1.30 -48.06 -12.47
N TYR A 207 -2.42 -47.53 -11.94
CA TYR A 207 -2.87 -47.61 -10.51
C TYR A 207 -1.93 -46.96 -9.45
N VAL A 208 -2.40 -46.30 -8.38
CA VAL A 208 -3.34 -46.74 -7.34
C VAL A 208 -4.35 -45.64 -6.99
N ALA A 209 -5.61 -46.01 -6.79
CA ALA A 209 -6.63 -45.17 -6.17
C ALA A 209 -6.81 -45.56 -4.69
N ILE A 210 -6.94 -44.55 -3.82
CA ILE A 210 -7.54 -44.72 -2.49
C ILE A 210 -8.73 -43.76 -2.42
N HIS A 211 -9.92 -44.35 -2.28
CA HIS A 211 -11.19 -43.67 -2.07
C HIS A 211 -11.38 -43.33 -0.57
N ILE A 212 -12.55 -42.72 -0.27
CA ILE A 212 -13.20 -42.53 1.06
C ILE A 212 -12.94 -41.15 1.70
N LEU A 213 -13.95 -40.34 2.04
CA LEU A 213 -15.39 -40.34 1.71
C LEU A 213 -15.90 -38.89 1.85
N PHE A 214 -16.89 -38.48 1.04
CA PHE A 214 -17.74 -37.34 1.38
C PHE A 214 -18.82 -37.79 2.38
N PHE A 215 -19.14 -36.94 3.37
CA PHE A 215 -20.44 -36.93 4.02
C PHE A 215 -21.08 -35.56 3.79
N ASN A 216 -22.37 -35.56 3.52
CA ASN A 216 -23.16 -34.37 3.20
C ASN A 216 -24.51 -34.48 3.91
N SER A 217 -25.15 -33.33 4.16
CA SER A 217 -26.50 -33.16 4.72
C SER A 217 -26.72 -33.58 6.19
N PHE A 218 -26.99 -32.59 7.06
CA PHE A 218 -28.32 -31.96 7.12
C PHE A 218 -28.18 -30.44 7.16
#